data_AF-A0AAD7LWN0-F1
#
_entry.id   AF-A0AAD7LWN0-F1
#
_cell.length_a   1.000
_cell.length_b   1.000
_cell.length_c   1.000
_cell.angle_alpha   90.00
_cell.angle_beta   90.00
_cell.angle_gamma   90.00
#
_symmetry.space_group_name_H-M   'P 1'
#
loop_
_entity.id
_entity.type
_entity.pdbx_description
1 polymer ?
#
loop_
_entity_poly.entity_id
_entity_poly.type
_entity_poly.pdbx_seq_one_letter_code
_entity_poly.pdbx_strand_id
1 'polypeptide(L)'
;MPAFHCLSTQTLVWRPNPRGQDPNSLNLKRLNPTLRLGSPPPISAVATTPPPPPSLRTRKTHPSLSPEKIELFKSLESWASQWILPFLKPVEQSWQPQNFLPDSALPFDDFTSQVRALRDRTAELPDDYFVVLVGDMITEEALPTYQTMLNRLDGVNDETGASSGPWAKWIRSWTSEENRHGDLLRTYLYLSGRVDMEMIERTVQYLVAAGMDPRFGNNPYMGFVYTSFQERATFISHGNTARLAKEGGDPVLARICGTIASDEKRHENAYTRIIEKLLEVDPTPTMLAIADMMRKKITMPAHMIRWRLEKTCGINERGKACTRFCVWASA
;
A
#
# COMPACT_ATOMS: atom_id res chain seq x y z
N MET A 1 34.10 5.71 -5.99
CA MET A 1 34.09 5.15 -4.62
C MET A 1 34.45 6.26 -3.65
N PRO A 2 33.54 6.60 -2.72
CA PRO A 2 33.98 7.01 -1.39
C PRO A 2 33.24 6.22 -0.31
N ALA A 3 34.02 5.63 0.59
CA ALA A 3 33.56 4.96 1.79
C ALA A 3 33.02 6.00 2.80
N PHE A 4 31.87 5.72 3.41
CA PHE A 4 31.41 6.47 4.58
C PHE A 4 31.57 5.62 5.84
N HIS A 5 32.31 6.19 6.78
CA HIS A 5 32.61 5.64 8.10
C HIS A 5 31.33 5.41 8.92
N CYS A 6 31.20 4.22 9.51
CA CYS A 6 30.22 3.90 10.53
C CYS A 6 30.74 4.41 11.89
N LEU A 7 29.98 5.26 12.59
CA LEU A 7 30.33 5.74 13.93
C LEU A 7 29.92 4.73 15.02
N SER A 8 30.78 4.64 16.03
CA SER A 8 30.83 3.68 17.14
C SER A 8 29.56 3.63 18.02
N THR A 9 29.20 2.42 18.42
CA THR A 9 28.19 2.09 19.44
C THR A 9 28.79 2.20 20.85
N GLN A 10 28.30 3.13 21.66
CA GLN A 10 28.44 3.07 23.12
C GLN A 10 27.11 2.76 23.78
N THR A 11 27.01 1.49 24.19
CA THR A 11 26.34 0.96 25.40
C THR A 11 25.15 1.72 25.99
N LEU A 12 23.95 1.17 25.79
CA LEU A 12 22.84 1.28 26.73
C LEU A 12 22.39 -0.13 27.12
N VAL A 13 22.69 -0.51 28.36
CA VAL A 13 22.28 -1.78 28.98
C VAL A 13 20.78 -1.70 29.29
N TRP A 14 20.00 -2.59 28.68
CA TRP A 14 18.57 -2.74 28.98
C TRP A 14 18.37 -3.88 30.00
N ARG A 15 17.70 -3.62 31.12
CA ARG A 15 17.34 -4.64 32.13
C ARG A 15 15.92 -5.16 31.85
N PRO A 16 15.66 -6.48 31.88
CA PRO A 16 14.31 -7.01 31.76
C PRO A 16 13.50 -6.81 33.05
N ASN A 17 12.20 -6.49 32.91
CA ASN A 17 11.24 -6.43 34.01
C ASN A 17 10.56 -7.82 34.17
N PRO A 18 10.56 -8.44 35.37
CA PRO A 18 10.01 -9.78 35.54
C PRO A 18 8.52 -9.70 35.90
N ARG A 19 7.66 -10.41 35.17
CA ARG A 19 6.35 -10.83 35.68
C ARG A 19 6.03 -12.25 35.23
N GLY A 20 6.42 -13.20 36.08
CA GLY A 20 5.65 -14.42 36.28
C GLY A 20 4.68 -14.17 37.44
N GLN A 21 3.38 -14.37 37.23
CA GLN A 21 2.44 -14.62 38.32
C GLN A 21 1.51 -15.78 37.93
N ASP A 22 1.34 -16.64 38.93
CA ASP A 22 0.75 -17.97 39.01
C ASP A 22 -0.79 -17.95 38.88
N PRO A 23 -1.43 -18.85 38.10
CA PRO A 23 -2.87 -18.87 37.92
C PRO A 23 -3.55 -19.77 38.96
N ASN A 24 -3.65 -19.33 40.23
CA ASN A 24 -4.56 -19.97 41.20
C ASN A 24 -4.87 -19.07 42.40
N SER A 25 -5.87 -18.19 42.28
CA SER A 25 -6.60 -17.68 43.44
C SER A 25 -8.03 -17.26 43.07
N LEU A 26 -8.95 -18.22 43.04
CA LEU A 26 -10.38 -17.96 43.07
C LEU A 26 -10.81 -17.69 44.51
N ASN A 27 -11.41 -16.53 44.77
CA ASN A 27 -12.06 -16.25 46.04
C ASN A 27 -13.51 -15.78 45.78
N LEU A 28 -14.44 -16.72 45.94
CA LEU A 28 -15.89 -16.51 45.84
C LEU A 28 -16.37 -15.70 47.05
N LYS A 29 -16.93 -14.51 46.82
CA LYS A 29 -17.76 -13.79 47.80
C LYS A 29 -19.21 -13.71 47.32
N ARG A 30 -20.12 -14.10 48.22
CA ARG A 30 -21.58 -14.14 48.14
C ARG A 30 -22.21 -12.87 47.55
N LEU A 31 -23.20 -13.07 46.68
CA LEU A 31 -24.14 -12.06 46.21
C LEU A 31 -25.29 -11.89 47.23
N ASN A 32 -25.60 -10.64 47.60
CA ASN A 32 -26.87 -10.25 48.23
C ASN A 32 -27.75 -9.57 47.16
N PRO A 33 -29.07 -9.89 47.06
CA PRO A 33 -29.94 -9.33 46.04
C PRO A 33 -30.69 -8.11 46.60
N THR A 34 -30.34 -6.91 46.14
CA THR A 34 -31.24 -5.73 46.11
C THR A 34 -30.52 -4.57 45.43
N LEU A 35 -30.65 -4.46 44.11
CA LEU A 35 -30.37 -3.22 43.38
C LEU A 35 -31.53 -2.96 42.43
N ARG A 36 -32.23 -1.85 42.71
CA ARG A 36 -33.33 -1.33 41.89
C ARG A 36 -32.80 -0.95 40.51
N LEU A 37 -33.50 -1.35 39.46
CA LEU A 37 -33.20 -1.01 38.08
C LEU A 37 -33.51 0.49 37.87
N GLY A 38 -32.47 1.33 37.86
CA GLY A 38 -32.56 2.72 37.41
C GLY A 38 -32.34 2.79 35.90
N SER A 39 -33.20 3.50 35.18
CA SER A 39 -33.07 3.75 33.74
C SER A 39 -31.73 4.45 33.43
N PRO A 40 -31.02 4.07 32.35
CA PRO A 40 -29.79 4.76 31.96
C PRO A 40 -30.11 6.19 31.47
N PRO A 41 -29.20 7.16 31.68
CA PRO A 41 -29.39 8.51 31.15
C PRO A 41 -29.29 8.49 29.61
N PRO A 42 -29.94 9.44 28.91
CA PRO A 42 -29.85 9.52 27.47
C PRO A 42 -28.42 9.87 27.05
N ILE A 43 -27.85 9.05 26.16
CA ILE A 43 -26.57 9.32 25.50
C ILE A 43 -26.77 10.57 24.63
N SER A 44 -26.27 11.72 25.11
CA SER A 44 -26.16 12.91 24.29
C SER A 44 -25.00 12.70 23.31
N ALA A 45 -25.32 12.39 22.05
CA ALA A 45 -24.37 12.36 20.96
C ALA A 45 -23.88 13.80 20.68
N VAL A 46 -22.89 14.26 21.44
CA VAL A 46 -22.13 15.44 21.05
C VAL A 46 -21.23 15.01 19.89
N ALA A 47 -21.71 15.24 18.68
CA ALA A 47 -20.89 15.17 17.48
C ALA A 47 -19.75 16.19 17.65
N THR A 48 -18.56 15.72 18.04
CA THR A 48 -17.35 16.52 17.90
C THR A 48 -17.17 16.79 16.42
N THR A 49 -17.37 18.05 16.04
CA THR A 49 -17.14 18.53 14.68
C THR A 49 -15.74 18.11 14.24
N PRO A 50 -15.58 17.47 13.07
CA PRO A 50 -14.26 17.14 12.56
C PRO A 50 -13.45 18.45 12.39
N PRO A 51 -12.13 18.41 12.61
CA PRO A 51 -11.29 19.58 12.37
C PRO A 51 -11.50 20.05 10.93
N PRO A 52 -11.48 21.37 10.67
CA PRO A 52 -11.68 21.90 9.34
C PRO A 52 -10.64 21.29 8.39
N PRO A 53 -11.02 20.96 7.15
CA PRO A 53 -10.07 20.43 6.17
C PRO A 53 -8.88 21.39 6.05
N PRO A 54 -7.65 20.88 5.86
CA PRO A 54 -6.49 21.74 5.60
C PRO A 54 -6.87 22.69 4.47
N SER A 55 -6.58 23.98 4.66
CA SER A 55 -6.97 25.08 3.76
C SER A 55 -6.91 24.62 2.32
N LEU A 56 -8.07 24.55 1.65
CA LEU A 56 -8.19 24.25 0.23
C LEU A 56 -7.28 25.24 -0.51
N ARG A 57 -6.05 24.83 -0.85
CA ARG A 57 -5.41 25.37 -2.04
C ARG A 57 -6.47 25.25 -3.12
N THR A 58 -6.90 26.38 -3.66
CA THR A 58 -7.95 26.49 -4.67
C THR A 58 -7.83 25.30 -5.59
N ARG A 59 -8.79 24.37 -5.52
CA ARG A 59 -8.81 23.15 -6.30
C ARG A 59 -8.98 23.59 -7.73
N LYS A 60 -7.89 23.92 -8.40
CA LYS A 60 -7.88 24.23 -9.83
C LYS A 60 -8.34 22.94 -10.48
N THR A 61 -9.62 22.88 -10.83
CA THR A 61 -10.13 21.87 -11.74
C THR A 61 -9.26 22.00 -12.97
N HIS A 62 -8.36 21.04 -13.17
CA HIS A 62 -7.63 20.98 -14.43
C HIS A 62 -8.69 20.91 -15.52
N PRO A 63 -8.61 21.77 -16.55
CA PRO A 63 -9.53 21.69 -17.67
C PRO A 63 -9.52 20.25 -18.18
N SER A 64 -10.71 19.71 -18.49
CA SER A 64 -10.82 18.43 -19.19
C SER A 64 -9.99 18.49 -20.49
N LEU A 65 -9.48 17.34 -20.92
CA LEU A 65 -8.79 17.24 -22.20
C LEU A 65 -9.66 17.80 -23.34
N SER A 66 -9.03 18.35 -24.38
CA SER A 66 -9.76 18.73 -25.57
C SER A 66 -10.38 17.49 -26.23
N PRO A 67 -11.54 17.62 -26.92
CA PRO A 67 -12.18 16.48 -27.59
C PRO A 67 -11.24 15.73 -28.54
N GLU A 68 -10.33 16.43 -29.22
CA GLU A 68 -9.34 15.81 -30.12
C GLU A 68 -8.37 14.89 -29.35
N LYS A 69 -7.99 15.27 -28.12
CA LYS A 69 -7.11 14.46 -27.28
C LYS A 69 -7.84 13.26 -26.68
N ILE A 70 -9.13 13.37 -26.39
CA ILE A 70 -9.95 12.22 -25.98
C ILE A 70 -10.07 11.21 -27.13
N GLU A 71 -10.31 11.71 -28.34
CA GLU A 71 -10.42 10.85 -29.54
C GLU A 71 -9.11 10.12 -29.85
N LEU A 72 -7.95 10.70 -29.52
CA LEU A 72 -6.68 9.98 -29.62
C LEU A 72 -6.69 8.69 -28.80
N PHE A 73 -7.10 8.72 -27.53
CA PHE A 73 -7.12 7.51 -26.68
C PHE A 73 -8.13 6.46 -27.17
N LYS A 74 -9.26 6.90 -27.73
CA LYS A 74 -10.21 6.01 -28.42
C LYS A 74 -9.58 5.35 -29.65
N SER A 75 -8.86 6.12 -30.47
CA SER A 75 -8.16 5.58 -31.64
C SER A 75 -7.08 4.54 -31.27
N LEU A 76 -6.57 4.59 -30.04
CA LEU A 76 -5.55 3.67 -29.52
C LEU A 76 -6.14 2.38 -28.90
N GLU A 77 -7.45 2.17 -28.87
CA GLU A 77 -8.05 0.99 -28.23
C GLU A 77 -7.60 -0.34 -28.87
N SER A 78 -7.57 -0.43 -30.22
CA SER A 78 -7.07 -1.64 -30.88
C SER A 78 -5.60 -1.89 -30.55
N TRP A 79 -4.81 -0.82 -30.45
CA TRP A 79 -3.41 -0.92 -30.03
C TRP A 79 -3.28 -1.37 -28.58
N ALA A 80 -4.06 -0.81 -27.65
CA ALA A 80 -4.05 -1.20 -26.24
C ALA A 80 -4.45 -2.68 -26.06
N SER A 81 -5.43 -3.14 -26.84
CA SER A 81 -5.83 -4.55 -26.85
C SER A 81 -4.68 -5.48 -27.24
N GLN A 82 -3.86 -5.08 -28.21
CA GLN A 82 -2.77 -5.89 -28.75
C GLN A 82 -1.47 -5.78 -27.95
N TRP A 83 -1.21 -4.63 -27.32
CA TRP A 83 0.10 -4.30 -26.76
C TRP A 83 0.11 -4.01 -25.27
N ILE A 84 -1.06 -3.75 -24.66
CA ILE A 84 -1.16 -3.46 -23.22
C ILE A 84 -1.82 -4.61 -22.47
N LEU A 85 -2.98 -5.08 -22.93
CA LEU A 85 -3.68 -6.19 -22.26
C LEU A 85 -2.84 -7.48 -22.10
N PRO A 86 -1.91 -7.83 -23.01
CA PRO A 86 -1.06 -9.01 -22.82
C PRO A 86 -0.08 -8.94 -21.64
N PHE A 87 0.13 -7.77 -21.01
CA PHE A 87 0.90 -7.66 -19.78
C PHE A 87 0.14 -8.21 -18.55
N LEU A 88 -1.18 -8.34 -18.65
CA LEU A 88 -2.03 -8.94 -17.62
C LEU A 88 -1.89 -10.46 -17.64
N LYS A 89 -1.87 -11.06 -16.45
CA LYS A 89 -1.87 -12.51 -16.30
C LYS A 89 -3.30 -13.03 -16.23
N PRO A 90 -3.65 -14.11 -16.97
CA PRO A 90 -4.89 -14.83 -16.75
C PRO A 90 -4.99 -15.28 -15.28
N VAL A 91 -6.19 -15.19 -14.70
CA VAL A 91 -6.43 -15.48 -13.27
C VAL A 91 -5.96 -16.89 -12.90
N GLU A 92 -6.16 -17.86 -13.79
CA GLU A 92 -5.78 -19.26 -13.63
C GLU A 92 -4.25 -19.47 -13.60
N GLN A 93 -3.48 -18.49 -14.07
CA GLN A 93 -2.01 -18.48 -14.06
C GLN A 93 -1.43 -17.49 -13.03
N SER A 94 -2.30 -16.74 -12.36
CA SER A 94 -1.93 -15.79 -11.33
C SER A 94 -1.74 -16.50 -9.99
N TRP A 95 -0.68 -16.11 -9.29
CA TRP A 95 -0.50 -16.51 -7.90
C TRP A 95 -1.65 -15.96 -7.05
N GLN A 96 -2.00 -16.67 -5.99
CA GLN A 96 -2.99 -16.24 -5.00
C GLN A 96 -2.34 -16.09 -3.63
N PRO A 97 -2.80 -15.19 -2.75
CA PRO A 97 -2.25 -15.02 -1.40
C PRO A 97 -2.08 -16.34 -0.64
N GLN A 98 -3.06 -17.25 -0.77
CA GLN A 98 -3.04 -18.57 -0.12
C GLN A 98 -1.85 -19.45 -0.52
N ASN A 99 -1.19 -19.20 -1.67
CA ASN A 99 0.01 -19.95 -2.06
C ASN A 99 1.23 -19.67 -1.15
N PHE A 100 1.18 -18.61 -0.34
CA PHE A 100 2.28 -18.17 0.51
C PHE A 100 1.95 -18.17 2.01
N LEU A 101 0.67 -18.32 2.34
CA LEU A 101 0.16 -18.24 3.71
C LEU A 101 -0.10 -19.64 4.27
N PRO A 102 -0.09 -19.80 5.62
CA PRO A 102 -0.55 -21.03 6.25
C PRO A 102 -1.94 -21.46 5.74
N ASP A 103 -2.09 -22.74 5.43
CA ASP A 103 -3.34 -23.26 4.84
C ASP A 103 -4.37 -23.55 5.92
N SER A 104 -5.41 -22.71 5.98
CA SER A 104 -6.50 -22.83 6.96
C SER A 104 -7.46 -24.00 6.70
N ALA A 105 -7.35 -24.69 5.56
CA ALA A 105 -8.14 -25.88 5.27
C ALA A 105 -7.52 -27.16 5.86
N LEU A 106 -6.28 -27.09 6.36
CA LEU A 106 -5.61 -28.20 7.02
C LEU A 106 -6.19 -28.47 8.42
N PRO A 107 -5.96 -29.67 8.99
CA PRO A 107 -6.27 -29.96 10.38
C PRO A 107 -5.66 -28.93 11.34
N PHE A 108 -6.29 -28.74 12.50
CA PHE A 108 -5.92 -27.72 13.48
C PHE A 108 -4.42 -27.72 13.82
N ASP A 109 -3.85 -28.90 14.08
CA ASP A 109 -2.44 -29.02 14.49
C ASP A 109 -1.47 -28.64 13.36
N ASP A 110 -1.81 -28.97 12.10
CA ASP A 110 -0.97 -28.67 10.93
C ASP A 110 -1.01 -27.17 10.60
N PHE A 111 -2.20 -26.56 10.57
CA PHE A 111 -2.35 -25.12 10.39
C PHE A 111 -1.62 -24.36 11.50
N THR A 112 -1.83 -24.76 12.76
CA THR A 112 -1.17 -24.13 13.93
C THR A 112 0.35 -24.26 13.85
N SER A 113 0.86 -25.40 13.38
CA SER A 113 2.30 -25.61 13.17
C SER A 113 2.85 -24.70 12.07
N GLN A 114 2.12 -24.49 10.97
CA GLN A 114 2.52 -23.55 9.92
C GLN A 114 2.52 -22.09 10.40
N VAL A 115 1.52 -21.69 11.19
CA VAL A 115 1.47 -20.35 11.80
C VAL A 115 2.64 -20.17 12.78
N ARG A 116 2.95 -21.16 13.61
CA ARG A 116 4.11 -21.10 14.51
C ARG A 116 5.40 -20.94 13.73
N ALA A 117 5.60 -21.74 12.69
CA ALA A 117 6.78 -21.63 11.83
C ALA A 117 6.91 -20.26 11.16
N LEU A 118 5.80 -19.60 10.78
CA LEU A 118 5.82 -18.22 10.29
C LEU A 118 6.33 -17.26 11.37
N ARG A 119 5.81 -17.36 12.60
CA ARG A 119 6.22 -16.50 13.71
C ARG A 119 7.66 -16.72 14.15
N ASP A 120 8.14 -17.96 14.07
CA ASP A 120 9.53 -18.29 14.40
C ASP A 120 10.49 -17.60 13.41
N ARG A 121 10.15 -17.57 12.11
CA ARG A 121 10.97 -16.87 11.09
C ARG A 121 10.90 -15.36 11.22
N THR A 122 9.78 -14.80 11.69
CA THR A 122 9.67 -13.36 11.89
C THR A 122 10.41 -12.86 13.13
N ALA A 123 10.79 -13.74 14.06
CA ALA A 123 11.41 -13.37 15.34
C ALA A 123 12.70 -12.55 15.17
N GLU A 124 13.54 -12.92 14.19
CA GLU A 124 14.86 -12.30 13.96
C GLU A 124 14.80 -11.05 13.06
N LEU A 125 13.64 -10.74 12.48
CA LEU A 125 13.47 -9.52 11.70
C LEU A 125 13.38 -8.29 12.63
N PRO A 126 14.13 -7.21 12.35
CA PRO A 126 14.14 -6.01 13.19
C PRO A 126 12.83 -5.22 13.04
N ASP A 127 12.46 -4.47 14.08
CA ASP A 127 11.23 -3.66 14.05
C ASP A 127 11.24 -2.61 12.94
N ASP A 128 12.41 -2.06 12.61
CA ASP A 128 12.57 -1.12 11.50
C ASP A 128 12.16 -1.72 10.15
N TYR A 129 12.36 -3.03 9.95
CA TYR A 129 11.90 -3.74 8.76
C TYR A 129 10.36 -3.79 8.74
N PHE A 130 9.73 -4.09 9.87
CA PHE A 130 8.27 -4.09 9.99
C PHE A 130 7.65 -2.71 9.78
N VAL A 131 8.31 -1.63 10.22
CA VAL A 131 7.83 -0.27 9.94
C VAL A 131 7.73 -0.01 8.43
N VAL A 132 8.74 -0.45 7.66
CA VAL A 132 8.72 -0.31 6.20
C VAL A 132 7.67 -1.22 5.57
N LEU A 133 7.64 -2.50 5.94
CA LEU A 133 6.68 -3.47 5.39
C LEU A 133 5.22 -3.06 5.66
N VAL A 134 4.95 -2.49 6.83
CA VAL A 134 3.63 -1.93 7.18
C VAL A 134 3.32 -0.71 6.31
N GLY A 135 4.30 0.14 6.04
CA GLY A 135 4.14 1.28 5.13
C GLY A 135 3.79 0.85 3.70
N ASP A 136 4.49 -0.17 3.19
CA ASP A 136 4.20 -0.79 1.89
C ASP A 136 2.77 -1.36 1.90
N MET A 137 2.42 -2.19 2.90
CA MET A 137 1.09 -2.80 3.01
C MET A 137 -0.06 -1.78 3.09
N ILE A 138 0.08 -0.72 3.89
CA ILE A 138 -0.93 0.35 3.98
C ILE A 138 -1.10 1.05 2.64
N THR A 139 -0.01 1.17 1.87
CA THR A 139 -0.07 1.73 0.52
C THR A 139 -0.87 0.82 -0.39
N GLU A 140 -0.67 -0.50 -0.36
CA GLU A 140 -1.47 -1.44 -1.16
C GLU A 140 -2.95 -1.43 -0.79
N GLU A 141 -3.28 -1.39 0.50
CA GLU A 141 -4.67 -1.40 1.00
C GLU A 141 -5.48 -0.14 0.60
N ALA A 142 -4.81 0.93 0.16
CA ALA A 142 -5.48 2.12 -0.34
C ALA A 142 -5.93 2.02 -1.82
N LEU A 143 -5.89 0.82 -2.40
CA LEU A 143 -6.29 0.47 -3.77
C LEU A 143 -7.58 1.12 -4.28
N PRO A 144 -8.68 1.26 -3.50
CA PRO A 144 -9.88 1.95 -3.98
C PRO A 144 -9.60 3.39 -4.45
N THR A 145 -8.63 4.07 -3.83
CA THR A 145 -8.17 5.40 -4.24
C THR A 145 -7.52 5.38 -5.62
N TYR A 146 -6.70 4.35 -5.89
CA TYR A 146 -5.92 4.25 -7.13
C TYR A 146 -6.79 3.89 -8.32
N GLN A 147 -7.72 2.94 -8.15
CA GLN A 147 -8.72 2.66 -9.18
C GLN A 147 -9.58 3.90 -9.48
N THR A 148 -9.97 4.65 -8.44
CA THR A 148 -10.69 5.92 -8.60
C THR A 148 -9.86 6.95 -9.37
N MET A 149 -8.55 7.04 -9.12
CA MET A 149 -7.66 7.93 -9.85
C MET A 149 -7.60 7.58 -11.35
N LEU A 150 -7.47 6.30 -11.70
CA LEU A 150 -7.46 5.84 -13.09
C LEU A 150 -8.81 6.08 -13.79
N ASN A 151 -9.92 5.83 -13.09
CA ASN A 151 -11.27 6.06 -13.62
C ASN A 151 -11.64 7.55 -13.75
N ARG A 152 -10.76 8.47 -13.36
CA ARG A 152 -10.92 9.91 -13.57
C ARG A 152 -10.09 10.44 -14.75
N LEU A 153 -9.33 9.58 -15.43
CA LEU A 153 -8.54 9.98 -16.58
C LEU A 153 -9.42 10.04 -17.83
N ASP A 154 -9.45 11.20 -18.48
CA ASP A 154 -10.27 11.45 -19.66
C ASP A 154 -9.88 10.50 -20.81
N GLY A 155 -10.87 9.86 -21.42
CA GLY A 155 -10.68 9.00 -22.60
C GLY A 155 -10.25 7.56 -22.31
N VAL A 156 -9.98 7.21 -21.05
CA VAL A 156 -9.58 5.85 -20.63
C VAL A 156 -10.39 5.31 -19.45
N ASN A 157 -11.27 6.13 -18.87
CA ASN A 157 -12.11 5.79 -17.72
C ASN A 157 -13.13 4.68 -18.00
N ASP A 158 -13.49 3.92 -16.96
CA ASP A 158 -14.62 3.00 -17.00
C ASP A 158 -15.95 3.72 -16.70
N GLU A 159 -16.72 4.02 -17.74
CA GLU A 159 -17.99 4.75 -17.63
C GLU A 159 -19.11 3.98 -16.92
N THR A 160 -19.07 2.64 -16.94
CA THR A 160 -20.20 1.81 -16.48
C THR A 160 -19.84 0.90 -15.31
N GLY A 161 -18.55 0.81 -14.96
CA GLY A 161 -18.00 -0.21 -14.07
C GLY A 161 -17.81 -1.58 -14.75
N ALA A 162 -18.21 -1.71 -16.02
CA ALA A 162 -18.10 -2.91 -16.81
C ALA A 162 -17.85 -2.62 -18.30
N SER A 163 -17.33 -1.43 -18.64
CA SER A 163 -17.14 -1.04 -20.04
C SER A 163 -16.23 -2.04 -20.76
N SER A 164 -16.61 -2.37 -22.00
CA SER A 164 -15.96 -3.42 -22.80
C SER A 164 -14.63 -2.98 -23.44
N GLY A 165 -14.37 -1.67 -23.43
CA GLY A 165 -13.15 -1.06 -23.95
C GLY A 165 -11.89 -1.58 -23.24
N PRO A 166 -10.75 -1.62 -23.95
CA PRO A 166 -9.51 -2.18 -23.43
C PRO A 166 -8.93 -1.37 -22.27
N TRP A 167 -9.12 -0.06 -22.25
CA TRP A 167 -8.68 0.77 -21.12
C TRP A 167 -9.43 0.44 -19.84
N ALA A 168 -10.75 0.31 -19.90
CA ALA A 168 -11.57 -0.10 -18.76
C ALA A 168 -11.24 -1.53 -18.30
N LYS A 169 -11.02 -2.46 -19.25
CA LYS A 169 -10.54 -3.82 -18.95
C LYS A 169 -9.18 -3.79 -18.23
N TRP A 170 -8.23 -2.99 -18.72
CA TRP A 170 -6.94 -2.81 -18.06
C TRP A 170 -7.12 -2.33 -16.62
N ILE A 171 -7.88 -1.26 -16.39
CA ILE A 171 -8.10 -0.71 -15.04
C ILE A 171 -8.66 -1.77 -14.09
N ARG A 172 -9.70 -2.50 -14.50
CA ARG A 172 -10.30 -3.54 -13.67
C ARG A 172 -9.36 -4.72 -13.42
N SER A 173 -8.65 -5.19 -14.44
CA SER A 173 -7.73 -6.33 -14.32
C SER A 173 -6.46 -5.99 -13.55
N TRP A 174 -5.87 -4.80 -13.77
CA TRP A 174 -4.79 -4.26 -12.94
C TRP A 174 -5.24 -4.19 -11.48
N THR A 175 -6.40 -3.58 -11.20
CA THR A 175 -6.95 -3.51 -9.83
C THR A 175 -7.13 -4.92 -9.23
N SER A 176 -7.58 -5.89 -10.01
CA SER A 176 -7.70 -7.28 -9.54
C SER A 176 -6.35 -7.94 -9.25
N GLU A 177 -5.30 -7.57 -9.98
CA GLU A 177 -3.94 -8.04 -9.70
C GLU A 177 -3.40 -7.40 -8.41
N GLU A 178 -3.54 -6.08 -8.25
CA GLU A 178 -3.14 -5.28 -7.09
C GLU A 178 -3.79 -5.72 -5.78
N ASN A 179 -5.08 -6.09 -5.82
CA ASN A 179 -5.82 -6.48 -4.62
C ASN A 179 -5.12 -7.60 -3.84
N ARG A 180 -4.47 -8.52 -4.56
CA ARG A 180 -3.75 -9.65 -3.96
C ARG A 180 -2.52 -9.22 -3.16
N HIS A 181 -1.93 -8.06 -3.47
CA HIS A 181 -0.75 -7.55 -2.77
C HIS A 181 -1.11 -7.14 -1.35
N GLY A 182 -2.14 -6.31 -1.21
CA GLY A 182 -2.71 -5.90 0.07
C GLY A 182 -3.16 -7.10 0.90
N ASP A 183 -3.98 -7.99 0.33
CA ASP A 183 -4.47 -9.20 1.01
C ASP A 183 -3.31 -10.04 1.59
N LEU A 184 -2.30 -10.33 0.77
CA LEU A 184 -1.17 -11.15 1.17
C LEU A 184 -0.34 -10.49 2.29
N LEU A 185 0.03 -9.22 2.13
CA LEU A 185 0.82 -8.51 3.13
C LEU A 185 0.05 -8.31 4.44
N ARG A 186 -1.24 -7.98 4.35
CA ARG A 186 -2.12 -7.80 5.51
C ARG A 186 -2.22 -9.09 6.32
N THR A 187 -2.53 -10.21 5.67
CA THR A 187 -2.65 -11.51 6.37
C THR A 187 -1.31 -11.96 6.93
N TYR A 188 -0.20 -11.76 6.21
CA TYR A 188 1.13 -12.08 6.72
C TYR A 188 1.46 -11.27 7.99
N LEU A 189 1.23 -9.95 7.97
CA LEU A 189 1.43 -9.07 9.12
C LEU A 189 0.54 -9.45 10.31
N TYR A 190 -0.73 -9.76 10.06
CA TYR A 190 -1.65 -10.27 11.07
C TYR A 190 -1.14 -11.55 11.75
N LEU A 191 -0.74 -12.55 10.97
CA LEU A 191 -0.25 -13.84 11.49
C LEU A 191 1.11 -13.71 12.19
N SER A 192 1.96 -12.76 11.76
CA SER A 192 3.27 -12.51 12.36
C SER A 192 3.18 -12.18 13.86
N GLY A 193 2.12 -11.47 14.27
CA GLY A 193 1.98 -10.91 15.61
C GLY A 193 3.09 -9.94 16.02
N ARG A 194 3.79 -9.34 15.05
CA ARG A 194 4.88 -8.37 15.27
C ARG A 194 4.40 -6.92 15.24
N VAL A 195 3.14 -6.68 14.89
CA VAL A 195 2.58 -5.34 14.66
C VAL A 195 1.21 -5.18 15.32
N ASP A 196 0.82 -3.93 15.57
CA ASP A 196 -0.50 -3.57 16.07
C ASP A 196 -1.48 -3.40 14.90
N MET A 197 -2.29 -4.43 14.66
CA MET A 197 -3.25 -4.43 13.54
C MET A 197 -4.38 -3.42 13.73
N GLU A 198 -4.82 -3.12 14.95
CA GLU A 198 -5.87 -2.12 15.17
C GLU A 198 -5.39 -0.73 14.71
N MET A 199 -4.15 -0.39 15.05
CA MET A 199 -3.53 0.86 14.63
C MET A 199 -3.33 0.93 13.11
N ILE A 200 -2.95 -0.17 12.48
CA ILE A 200 -2.78 -0.25 11.03
C ILE A 200 -4.13 -0.09 10.33
N GLU A 201 -5.16 -0.81 10.76
CA GLU A 201 -6.51 -0.79 10.19
C GLU A 201 -7.13 0.61 10.24
N ARG A 202 -6.98 1.31 11.38
CA ARG A 202 -7.39 2.71 11.51
C ARG A 202 -6.61 3.63 10.58
N THR A 203 -5.32 3.35 10.37
CA THR A 203 -4.48 4.15 9.46
C THR A 203 -4.90 3.97 8.01
N VAL A 204 -5.20 2.75 7.57
CA VAL A 204 -5.79 2.46 6.25
C VAL A 204 -7.12 3.20 6.11
N GLN A 205 -8.01 3.10 7.11
CA GLN A 205 -9.31 3.78 7.08
C GLN A 205 -9.15 5.30 6.92
N TYR A 206 -8.22 5.92 7.65
CA TYR A 206 -7.92 7.35 7.49
C TYR A 206 -7.35 7.67 6.12
N LEU A 207 -6.46 6.84 5.58
CA LEU A 207 -5.81 7.08 4.29
C LEU A 207 -6.84 7.01 3.14
N VAL A 208 -7.67 5.96 3.11
CA VAL A 208 -8.74 5.82 2.10
C VAL A 208 -9.74 6.96 2.21
N ALA A 209 -10.14 7.35 3.43
CA ALA A 209 -11.06 8.47 3.63
C ALA A 209 -10.46 9.83 3.22
N ALA A 210 -9.14 10.01 3.37
CA ALA A 210 -8.44 11.22 2.93
C ALA A 210 -8.28 11.27 1.41
N GLY A 211 -8.14 10.11 0.76
CA GLY A 211 -7.80 9.99 -0.64
C GLY A 211 -6.44 10.60 -0.98
N MET A 212 -6.21 10.87 -2.26
CA MET A 212 -4.96 11.45 -2.76
C MET A 212 -5.22 12.46 -3.88
N ASP A 213 -4.46 13.55 -3.90
CA ASP A 213 -4.33 14.42 -5.08
C ASP A 213 -2.95 14.24 -5.73
N PRO A 214 -2.85 13.47 -6.84
CA PRO A 214 -1.60 13.23 -7.55
C PRO A 214 -1.16 14.43 -8.44
N ARG A 215 -1.95 15.52 -8.47
CA ARG A 215 -1.68 16.76 -9.23
C ARG A 215 -1.62 16.61 -10.76
N PHE A 216 -2.26 15.57 -11.29
CA PHE A 216 -2.49 15.39 -12.73
C PHE A 216 -3.92 15.71 -13.19
N GLY A 217 -4.83 16.04 -12.28
CA GLY A 217 -6.23 16.31 -12.63
C GLY A 217 -6.89 15.10 -13.28
N ASN A 218 -7.44 15.28 -14.47
CA ASN A 218 -8.03 14.22 -15.29
C ASN A 218 -7.16 13.86 -16.51
N ASN A 219 -5.90 14.34 -16.56
CA ASN A 219 -5.07 14.24 -17.75
C ASN A 219 -4.40 12.85 -17.87
N PRO A 220 -4.75 12.01 -18.87
CA PRO A 220 -4.16 10.67 -19.04
C PRO A 220 -2.66 10.68 -19.35
N TYR A 221 -2.11 11.69 -20.05
CA TYR A 221 -0.67 11.77 -20.28
C TYR A 221 0.09 11.85 -18.96
N MET A 222 -0.37 12.74 -18.08
CA MET A 222 0.23 12.93 -16.77
C MET A 222 -0.07 11.75 -15.84
N GLY A 223 -1.27 11.18 -15.94
CA GLY A 223 -1.66 9.97 -15.21
C GLY A 223 -0.73 8.79 -15.53
N PHE A 224 -0.48 8.51 -16.81
CA PHE A 224 0.40 7.42 -17.21
C PHE A 224 1.88 7.68 -16.91
N VAL A 225 2.33 8.95 -16.93
CA VAL A 225 3.67 9.29 -16.41
C VAL A 225 3.72 8.98 -14.91
N TYR A 226 2.72 9.42 -14.16
CA TYR A 226 2.66 9.17 -12.73
C TYR A 226 2.69 7.66 -12.40
N THR A 227 1.84 6.85 -13.05
CA THR A 227 1.81 5.40 -12.79
C THR A 227 3.12 4.73 -13.18
N SER A 228 3.71 5.06 -14.34
CA SER A 228 5.01 4.51 -14.74
C SER A 228 6.10 4.71 -13.68
N PHE A 229 6.12 5.86 -13.02
CA PHE A 229 7.05 6.13 -11.92
C PHE A 229 6.70 5.38 -10.63
N GLN A 230 5.41 5.29 -10.29
CA GLN A 230 4.98 4.61 -9.06
C GLN A 230 5.22 3.10 -9.13
N GLU A 231 4.86 2.44 -10.22
CA GLU A 231 5.11 1.00 -10.42
C GLU A 231 6.60 0.66 -10.32
N ARG A 232 7.46 1.55 -10.83
CA ARG A 232 8.91 1.37 -10.66
C ARG A 232 9.34 1.55 -9.21
N ALA A 233 8.74 2.51 -8.50
CA ALA A 233 9.06 2.76 -7.11
C ALA A 233 8.64 1.59 -6.20
N THR A 234 7.45 1.02 -6.41
CA THR A 234 6.95 -0.16 -5.70
C THR A 234 7.77 -1.40 -6.06
N PHE A 235 8.12 -1.60 -7.34
CA PHE A 235 9.05 -2.66 -7.77
C PHE A 235 10.37 -2.63 -6.98
N ILE A 236 10.97 -1.44 -6.86
CA ILE A 236 12.22 -1.27 -6.10
C ILE A 236 12.00 -1.50 -4.61
N SER A 237 10.92 -0.97 -4.03
CA SER A 237 10.60 -1.14 -2.60
C SER A 237 10.44 -2.62 -2.24
N HIS A 238 9.55 -3.32 -2.96
CA HIS A 238 9.28 -4.75 -2.77
C HIS A 238 10.50 -5.63 -3.07
N GLY A 239 11.31 -5.28 -4.08
CA GLY A 239 12.56 -5.98 -4.36
C GLY A 239 13.59 -5.82 -3.24
N ASN A 240 13.68 -4.64 -2.63
CA ASN A 240 14.56 -4.38 -1.50
C ASN A 240 14.09 -5.08 -0.23
N THR A 241 12.80 -5.04 0.10
CA THR A 241 12.24 -5.76 1.25
C THR A 241 12.37 -7.27 1.07
N ALA A 242 12.21 -7.79 -0.16
CA ALA A 242 12.48 -9.20 -0.45
C ALA A 242 13.93 -9.63 -0.12
N ARG A 243 14.91 -8.81 -0.52
CA ARG A 243 16.32 -9.07 -0.22
C ARG A 243 16.59 -9.02 1.28
N LEU A 244 16.09 -8.01 1.97
CA LEU A 244 16.25 -7.84 3.41
C LEU A 244 15.58 -8.97 4.20
N ALA A 245 14.40 -9.44 3.77
CA ALA A 245 13.73 -10.59 4.38
C ALA A 245 14.57 -11.87 4.29
N LYS A 246 15.19 -12.09 3.12
CA LYS A 246 16.09 -13.23 2.91
C LYS A 246 17.34 -13.14 3.79
N GLU A 247 17.96 -11.96 3.87
CA GLU A 247 19.10 -11.70 4.74
C GLU A 247 18.74 -11.87 6.23
N GLY A 248 17.52 -11.49 6.61
CA GLY A 248 16.96 -11.64 7.94
C GLY A 248 16.38 -13.03 8.26
N GLY A 249 16.57 -14.01 7.39
CA GLY A 249 16.22 -15.41 7.67
C GLY A 249 14.78 -15.83 7.37
N ASP A 250 13.95 -14.99 6.74
CA ASP A 250 12.62 -15.38 6.26
C ASP A 250 12.57 -15.53 4.72
N PRO A 251 12.90 -16.73 4.19
CA PRO A 251 12.82 -16.98 2.75
C PRO A 251 11.37 -17.00 2.23
N VAL A 252 10.36 -17.19 3.07
CA VAL A 252 8.96 -17.15 2.63
C VAL A 252 8.54 -15.71 2.39
N LEU A 253 8.86 -14.81 3.32
CA LEU A 253 8.62 -13.38 3.14
C LEU A 253 9.40 -12.81 1.95
N ALA A 254 10.65 -13.27 1.74
CA ALA A 254 11.41 -12.91 0.56
C ALA A 254 10.68 -13.28 -0.75
N ARG A 255 10.05 -14.46 -0.80
CA ARG A 255 9.24 -14.87 -1.96
C ARG A 255 7.96 -14.06 -2.09
N ILE A 256 7.31 -13.70 -0.98
CA ILE A 256 6.11 -12.84 -0.98
C ILE A 256 6.45 -11.49 -1.65
N CYS A 257 7.42 -10.77 -1.10
CA CYS A 257 7.81 -9.45 -1.61
C CYS A 257 8.36 -9.54 -3.05
N GLY A 258 9.14 -10.58 -3.37
CA GLY A 258 9.65 -10.79 -4.72
C GLY A 258 8.58 -11.13 -5.76
N THR A 259 7.50 -11.80 -5.35
CA THR A 259 6.36 -12.12 -6.22
C THR A 259 5.55 -10.86 -6.53
N ILE A 260 5.27 -10.04 -5.51
CA ILE A 260 4.63 -8.74 -5.66
C ILE A 260 5.46 -7.86 -6.60
N ALA A 261 6.77 -7.72 -6.35
CA ALA A 261 7.70 -7.00 -7.24
C ALA A 261 7.63 -7.48 -8.71
N SER A 262 7.37 -8.77 -8.96
CA SER A 262 7.23 -9.27 -10.33
C SER A 262 5.97 -8.78 -11.04
N ASP A 263 4.90 -8.51 -10.29
CA ASP A 263 3.68 -7.89 -10.79
C ASP A 263 3.93 -6.40 -11.09
N GLU A 264 4.49 -5.65 -10.13
CA GLU A 264 4.91 -4.25 -10.33
C GLU A 264 5.74 -4.07 -11.60
N LYS A 265 6.67 -5.00 -11.85
CA LYS A 265 7.54 -4.93 -13.03
C LYS A 265 6.77 -5.08 -14.34
N ARG A 266 5.72 -5.91 -14.36
CA ARG A 266 4.84 -6.04 -15.54
C ARG A 266 4.01 -4.78 -15.74
N HIS A 267 3.48 -4.22 -14.66
CA HIS A 267 2.70 -2.98 -14.72
C HIS A 267 3.56 -1.78 -15.13
N GLU A 268 4.78 -1.66 -14.60
CA GLU A 268 5.78 -0.68 -15.05
C GLU A 268 5.95 -0.78 -16.57
N ASN A 269 6.24 -1.98 -17.08
CA ASN A 269 6.48 -2.20 -18.51
C ASN A 269 5.24 -1.82 -19.36
N ALA A 270 4.03 -2.09 -18.88
CA ALA A 270 2.80 -1.73 -19.56
C ALA A 270 2.60 -0.20 -19.62
N TYR A 271 2.74 0.50 -18.49
CA TYR A 271 2.59 1.96 -18.47
C TYR A 271 3.70 2.68 -19.23
N THR A 272 4.95 2.19 -19.15
CA THR A 272 6.04 2.74 -19.97
C THR A 272 5.77 2.54 -21.45
N ARG A 273 5.17 1.41 -21.84
CA ARG A 273 4.77 1.15 -23.23
C ARG A 273 3.68 2.12 -23.72
N ILE A 274 2.78 2.54 -22.84
CA ILE A 274 1.80 3.61 -23.15
C ILE A 274 2.53 4.94 -23.39
N ILE A 275 3.46 5.32 -22.52
CA ILE A 275 4.24 6.56 -22.69
C ILE A 275 5.07 6.54 -23.97
N GLU A 276 5.73 5.42 -24.29
CA GLU A 276 6.42 5.24 -25.57
C GLU A 276 5.47 5.50 -26.75
N LYS A 277 4.27 4.91 -26.71
CA LYS A 277 3.31 5.10 -27.80
C LYS A 277 2.84 6.55 -27.90
N LEU A 278 2.59 7.22 -26.78
CA LEU A 278 2.21 8.62 -26.76
C LEU A 278 3.34 9.54 -27.28
N LEU A 279 4.61 9.18 -27.05
CA LEU A 279 5.75 9.89 -27.65
C LEU A 279 5.81 9.70 -29.17
N GLU A 280 5.37 8.56 -29.70
CA GLU A 280 5.28 8.34 -31.16
C GLU A 280 4.17 9.16 -31.81
N VAL A 281 2.97 9.18 -31.21
CA VAL A 281 1.76 9.72 -31.85
C VAL A 281 1.45 11.17 -31.48
N ASP A 282 1.94 11.64 -30.32
CA ASP A 282 1.70 12.99 -29.81
C ASP A 282 2.90 13.48 -28.95
N PRO A 283 4.09 13.65 -29.56
CA PRO A 283 5.35 13.86 -28.83
C PRO A 283 5.35 15.12 -27.96
N THR A 284 4.86 16.24 -28.49
CA THR A 284 4.95 17.53 -27.81
C THR A 284 4.14 17.56 -26.50
N PRO A 285 2.83 17.23 -26.49
CA PRO A 285 2.06 17.16 -25.24
C PRO A 285 2.60 16.11 -24.27
N THR A 286 3.10 14.98 -24.78
CA THR A 286 3.68 13.92 -23.94
C THR A 286 4.95 14.38 -23.22
N MET A 287 5.87 15.04 -23.94
CA MET A 287 7.07 15.62 -23.33
C MET A 287 6.76 16.74 -22.33
N LEU A 288 5.73 17.56 -22.61
CA LEU A 288 5.26 18.57 -21.67
C LEU A 288 4.67 17.94 -20.39
N ALA A 289 3.91 16.85 -20.52
CA ALA A 289 3.36 16.11 -19.40
C ALA A 289 4.46 15.49 -18.52
N ILE A 290 5.48 14.88 -19.13
CA ILE A 290 6.67 14.39 -18.42
C ILE A 290 7.34 15.52 -17.64
N ALA A 291 7.65 16.63 -18.31
CA ALA A 291 8.30 17.77 -17.69
C ALA A 291 7.45 18.39 -16.56
N ASP A 292 6.13 18.47 -16.72
CA ASP A 292 5.23 19.00 -15.69
C ASP A 292 5.18 18.09 -14.46
N MET A 293 5.08 16.77 -14.65
CA MET A 293 5.15 15.81 -13.54
C MET A 293 6.49 15.88 -12.79
N MET A 294 7.61 16.02 -13.51
CA MET A 294 8.93 16.21 -12.87
C MET A 294 8.99 17.50 -12.06
N ARG A 295 8.52 18.64 -12.60
CA ARG A 295 8.48 19.93 -11.88
C ARG A 295 7.59 19.87 -10.65
N LYS A 296 6.45 19.19 -10.76
CA LYS A 296 5.52 18.98 -9.65
C LYS A 296 6.10 18.05 -8.59
N LYS A 297 7.12 17.26 -8.90
CA LYS A 297 7.61 16.10 -8.13
C LYS A 297 6.55 15.02 -8.04
N ILE A 298 6.97 13.77 -8.25
CA ILE A 298 6.11 12.61 -8.10
C ILE A 298 5.77 12.46 -6.62
N THR A 299 4.48 12.60 -6.28
CA THR A 299 4.01 12.50 -4.89
C THR A 299 3.74 11.05 -4.57
N MET A 300 4.22 10.55 -3.43
CA MET A 300 3.88 9.20 -2.99
C MET A 300 2.38 9.08 -2.70
N PRO A 301 1.71 7.98 -3.11
CA PRO A 301 0.29 7.80 -2.91
C PRO A 301 -0.11 7.90 -1.43
N ALA A 302 0.68 7.27 -0.57
CA ALA A 302 0.49 7.25 0.87
C ALA A 302 1.06 8.48 1.63
N HIS A 303 1.33 9.60 0.97
CA HIS A 303 1.88 10.80 1.64
C HIS A 303 1.00 11.40 2.74
N MET A 304 -0.29 11.04 2.76
CA MET A 304 -1.27 11.45 3.77
C MET A 304 -1.41 10.46 4.93
N ILE A 305 -0.56 9.42 5.02
CA ILE A 305 -0.56 8.49 6.15
C ILE A 305 -0.47 9.29 7.46
N ARG A 306 -1.43 9.04 8.34
CA ARG A 306 -1.52 9.67 9.66
C ARG A 306 -1.26 8.66 10.75
N TRP A 307 -0.01 8.58 11.20
CA TRP A 307 0.35 7.83 12.40
C TRP A 307 -0.17 8.54 13.65
N ARG A 308 -1.15 7.95 14.35
CA ARG A 308 -1.59 8.47 15.65
C ARG A 308 -0.63 7.94 16.72
N LEU A 309 0.45 8.66 17.00
CA LEU A 309 1.33 8.36 18.12
C LEU A 309 0.65 8.81 19.43
N GLU A 310 -0.02 7.90 20.14
CA GLU A 310 -0.26 8.08 21.57
C GLU A 310 1.04 7.78 22.34
N LYS A 311 1.84 8.83 22.57
CA LYS A 311 2.82 8.99 23.67
C LYS A 311 3.86 7.90 24.00
N THR A 312 4.13 6.86 23.20
CA THR A 312 5.13 5.82 23.58
C THR A 312 6.33 5.62 22.67
N CYS A 313 6.45 6.30 21.52
CA CYS A 313 7.67 6.21 20.73
C CYS A 313 8.19 7.60 20.34
N GLY A 314 9.27 8.02 20.98
CA GLY A 314 10.03 9.21 20.61
C GLY A 314 10.70 8.99 19.27
N ILE A 315 10.01 9.28 18.16
CA ILE A 315 10.55 9.13 16.81
C ILE A 315 10.36 10.43 16.02
N ASN A 316 11.42 11.25 16.07
CA ASN A 316 11.69 12.36 15.16
C ASN A 316 12.40 11.88 13.86
N GLU A 317 12.16 10.64 13.42
CA GLU A 317 12.89 9.97 12.32
C GLU A 317 11.99 9.51 11.16
N ARG A 318 10.87 10.21 10.93
CA ARG A 318 9.77 9.76 10.02
C ARG A 318 10.12 9.68 8.54
N GLY A 319 11.17 10.36 8.08
CA GLY A 319 11.73 10.20 6.73
C GLY A 319 13.04 9.42 6.72
N LYS A 320 13.59 9.08 7.90
CA LYS A 320 14.90 8.45 7.98
C LYS A 320 14.81 6.93 7.92
N ALA A 321 13.74 6.26 8.35
CA ALA A 321 13.69 4.78 8.30
C ALA A 321 13.78 4.22 6.86
N CYS A 322 12.93 4.68 5.93
CA CYS A 322 13.02 4.26 4.51
C CYS A 322 14.36 4.66 3.83
N THR A 323 14.94 5.81 4.21
CA THR A 323 16.23 6.27 3.68
C THR A 323 17.43 5.56 4.34
N ARG A 324 17.32 5.17 5.62
CA ARG A 324 18.35 4.50 6.44
C ARG A 324 18.47 3.02 6.09
N PHE A 325 17.39 2.39 5.63
CA PHE A 325 17.41 1.03 5.07
C PHE A 325 17.61 1.01 3.54
N CYS A 326 17.84 2.16 2.90
CA CYS A 326 17.97 2.27 1.44
C CYS A 326 16.80 1.62 0.66
N VAL A 327 15.61 1.48 1.24
CA VAL A 327 14.46 0.86 0.56
C VAL A 327 13.92 1.80 -0.53
N TRP A 328 14.08 3.11 -0.32
CA TRP A 328 13.60 4.16 -1.23
C TRP A 328 14.68 5.20 -1.59
N ALA A 329 15.97 4.97 -1.27
CA ALA A 329 17.02 5.99 -1.44
C ALA A 329 17.53 6.16 -2.88
N SER A 330 16.88 5.59 -3.89
CA SER A 330 17.32 5.66 -5.28
C SER A 330 16.14 5.56 -6.25
N ALA A 331 15.44 6.68 -6.46
CA ALA A 331 14.65 6.94 -7.65
C ALA A 331 14.88 8.40 -8.08
#